data_AF-A0A0X8JMV8-F1
#
_entry.id   AF-A0A0X8JMV8-F1
#
_cell.length_a   1.000
_cell.length_b   1.000
_cell.length_c   1.000
_cell.angle_alpha   90.00
_cell.angle_beta   90.00
_cell.angle_gamma   90.00
#
_symmetry.space_group_name_H-M   'P 1'
#
loop_
_entity.id
_entity.type
_entity.pdbx_description
1 polymer ?
#
loop_
_entity_poly.entity_id
_entity_poly.type
_entity_poly.pdbx_seq_one_letter_code
_entity_poly.pdbx_strand_id
1 'polypeptide(L)'
;MRYLKALALVVLFFFSMLFFTQNVAVLTQELVLGLKVFRWEYHTAAAPFYLLILLAFVVGAVSCILYFFMERVRLTRECRQLRRDKDALEREVASLRPVTSPSYVSEDYPGHSGN
;
A
#
# COMPACT_ATOMS: atom_id res chain seq x y z
N MET A 1 4.21 -9.23 -1.56
CA MET A 1 3.30 -9.87 -0.57
C MET A 1 2.27 -8.85 -0.07
N ARG A 2 1.15 -8.62 -0.80
CA ARG A 2 0.14 -7.60 -0.43
C ARG A 2 -0.39 -7.79 1.00
N TYR A 3 -0.61 -9.04 1.40
CA TYR A 3 -1.15 -9.41 2.71
C TYR A 3 -0.16 -9.21 3.86
N LEU A 4 1.14 -9.49 3.65
CA LEU A 4 2.15 -9.29 4.68
C LEU A 4 2.33 -7.82 5.04
N LYS A 5 2.23 -6.94 4.03
CA LYS A 5 2.27 -5.49 4.23
C LYS A 5 1.04 -4.98 5.00
N ALA A 6 -0.15 -5.49 4.67
CA ALA A 6 -1.36 -5.18 5.42
C ALA A 6 -1.29 -5.69 6.87
N LEU A 7 -0.79 -6.92 7.08
CA LEU A 7 -0.57 -7.50 8.40
C LEU A 7 0.39 -6.64 9.25
N ALA A 8 1.50 -6.19 8.67
CA ALA A 8 2.44 -5.30 9.36
C ALA A 8 1.78 -3.99 9.81
N LEU A 9 0.90 -3.41 8.98
CA LEU A 9 0.15 -2.20 9.32
C LEU A 9 -0.83 -2.46 10.48
N VAL A 10 -1.56 -3.58 10.45
CA VAL A 10 -2.47 -3.99 11.54
C VAL A 10 -1.70 -4.20 12.85
N VAL A 11 -0.56 -4.89 12.80
CA VAL A 11 0.28 -5.11 13.99
C VAL A 11 0.81 -3.78 14.53
N LEU A 12 1.32 -2.91 13.66
CA LEU A 12 1.79 -1.57 14.06
C LEU A 12 0.68 -0.75 14.70
N PHE A 13 -0.52 -0.77 14.11
CA PHE A 13 -1.70 -0.10 14.66
C PHE A 13 -2.04 -0.64 16.05
N PHE A 14 -2.06 -1.96 16.21
CA PHE A 14 -2.34 -2.62 17.46
C PHE A 14 -1.33 -2.27 18.57
N PHE A 15 -0.03 -2.31 18.25
CA PHE A 15 1.02 -1.88 19.16
C PHE A 15 0.89 -0.41 19.55
N SER A 16 0.54 0.45 18.60
CA SER A 16 0.30 1.87 18.85
C SER A 16 -0.88 2.08 19.82
N MET A 17 -1.99 1.36 19.60
CA MET A 17 -3.15 1.35 20.49
C MET A 17 -2.82 0.87 21.92
N LEU A 18 -2.06 -0.22 22.03
CA LEU A 18 -1.60 -0.73 23.32
C LEU A 18 -0.69 0.27 24.04
N PHE A 19 0.25 0.88 23.32
CA PHE A 19 1.14 1.90 23.87
C PHE A 19 0.35 3.09 24.43
N PHE A 20 -0.66 3.58 23.71
CA PHE A 20 -1.53 4.65 24.19
C PHE A 20 -2.28 4.25 25.46
N THR A 21 -2.93 3.09 25.46
CA THR A 21 -3.73 2.62 26.60
C THR A 21 -2.88 2.46 27.86
N GLN A 22 -1.68 1.88 27.73
CA GLN A 22 -0.78 1.68 28.86
C GLN A 22 -0.18 2.98 29.39
N ASN A 23 0.03 3.98 28.52
CA ASN A 23 0.69 5.24 28.90
C ASN A 23 -0.28 6.42 29.07
N VAL A 24 -1.60 6.20 29.07
CA VAL A 24 -2.62 7.26 29.14
C VAL A 24 -2.35 8.27 30.27
N ALA A 25 -1.92 7.80 31.45
CA ALA A 25 -1.63 8.66 32.59
C ALA A 25 -0.51 9.67 32.31
N VAL A 26 0.52 9.28 31.56
CA VAL A 26 1.62 10.15 31.14
C VAL A 26 1.19 11.02 29.96
N LEU A 27 0.41 10.47 29.04
CA LEU A 27 -0.05 11.18 27.84
C LEU A 27 -1.06 12.30 28.12
N THR A 28 -1.75 12.23 29.26
CA THR A 28 -2.72 13.27 29.68
C THR A 28 -2.04 14.42 30.43
N GLN A 29 -0.73 14.33 30.71
CA GLN A 29 0.01 15.42 31.33
C GLN A 29 0.04 16.64 30.39
N GLU A 30 -0.14 17.81 30.99
CA GLU A 30 -0.05 19.08 30.28
C GLU A 30 1.40 19.34 29.87
N LEU A 31 1.64 19.42 28.55
CA LEU A 31 2.93 19.80 28.01
C LEU A 31 2.88 21.28 27.63
N VAL A 32 3.67 22.08 28.33
CA VAL A 32 3.96 23.46 27.92
C VAL A 32 5.21 23.42 27.06
N LEU A 33 5.04 23.57 25.74
CA LEU A 33 6.17 23.68 24.83
C LEU A 33 6.72 25.10 24.92
N GLY A 34 7.82 25.25 25.63
CA GLY A 34 8.61 26.47 25.66
C GLY A 34 9.62 26.48 24.53
N LEU A 35 9.46 27.40 23.57
CA LEU A 35 10.47 27.66 22.56
C LEU A 35 11.32 28.86 23.03
N LYS A 36 12.53 28.58 23.52
CA LYS A 36 13.44 29.61 24.01
C LYS A 36 14.48 29.92 22.93
N VAL A 37 14.23 30.97 22.15
CA VAL A 37 15.17 31.44 21.11
C VAL A 37 15.77 32.76 21.57
N PHE A 38 17.07 32.73 21.91
CA PHE A 38 17.90 33.85 22.36
C PHE A 38 17.35 34.66 23.55
N ARG A 39 16.32 35.49 23.34
CA ARG A 39 15.69 36.39 24.33
C ARG A 39 14.16 36.36 24.30
N TRP A 40 13.56 35.57 23.42
CA TRP A 40 12.11 35.44 23.30
C TRP A 40 11.68 34.10 23.90
N GLU A 41 10.84 34.16 24.93
CA GLU A 41 10.16 32.99 25.48
C GLU A 41 8.75 32.95 24.89
N TYR A 42 8.56 32.09 23.89
CA TYR A 42 7.23 31.73 23.44
C TYR A 42 6.81 30.46 24.18
N HIS A 43 5.82 30.60 25.05
CA HIS A 43 5.15 29.49 25.71
C HIS A 43 3.88 29.17 24.91
N THR A 44 3.82 27.99 24.32
CA THR A 44 2.57 27.50 23.72
C THR A 44 1.57 27.21 24.83
N ALA A 45 0.27 27.40 24.56
CA ALA A 45 -0.80 27.05 25.48
C ALA A 45 -0.64 25.59 25.95
N ALA A 46 -0.88 25.34 27.24
CA ALA A 46 -0.77 24.01 27.84
C ALA A 46 -1.63 23.03 27.04
N ALA A 47 -0.97 22.19 26.24
CA ALA A 47 -1.61 21.22 25.39
C ALA A 47 -1.27 19.83 25.94
N PRO A 48 -2.26 18.95 26.11
CA PRO A 48 -1.98 17.62 26.61
C PRO A 48 -1.16 16.83 25.58
N PHE A 49 -0.17 16.07 26.08
CA PHE A 49 0.86 15.42 25.27
C PHE A 49 0.28 14.46 24.21
N TYR A 50 -0.86 13.83 24.49
CA TYR A 50 -1.55 12.93 23.57
C TYR A 50 -1.90 13.59 22.23
N LEU A 51 -2.16 14.91 22.18
CA LEU A 51 -2.53 15.61 20.94
C LEU A 51 -1.39 15.62 19.92
N LEU A 52 -0.16 15.84 20.38
CA LEU A 52 1.02 15.83 19.51
C LEU A 52 1.30 14.44 18.96
N ILE A 53 1.20 13.42 19.80
CA ILE A 53 1.37 12.03 19.37
C ILE A 53 0.25 11.62 18.41
N LEU A 54 -0.99 12.02 18.69
CA LEU A 54 -2.13 11.78 17.81
C LEU A 54 -1.91 12.42 16.43
N LEU A 55 -1.43 13.67 16.39
CA LEU A 55 -1.10 14.35 15.13
C LEU A 55 0.01 13.59 14.38
N ALA A 56 1.10 13.23 15.06
CA ALA A 56 2.20 12.46 14.46
C ALA A 56 1.72 11.10 13.94
N PHE A 57 0.81 10.45 14.67
CA PHE A 57 0.20 9.19 14.26
C PHE A 57 -0.66 9.37 13.00
N VAL A 58 -1.48 10.42 12.92
CA VAL A 58 -2.26 10.74 11.72
C VAL A 58 -1.35 10.99 10.51
N VAL A 59 -0.28 11.77 10.68
CA VAL A 59 0.71 12.01 9.61
C VAL A 59 1.38 10.71 9.18
N GLY A 60 1.75 9.85 10.12
CA GLY A 60 2.29 8.52 9.85
C GLY A 60 1.32 7.64 9.08
N ALA A 61 0.05 7.60 9.49
CA ALA A 61 -1.01 6.84 8.83
C ALA A 61 -1.24 7.33 7.39
N VAL A 62 -1.33 8.65 7.19
CA VAL A 62 -1.45 9.25 5.85
C VAL A 62 -0.25 8.90 4.98
N SER A 63 0.97 8.98 5.53
CA SER A 63 2.20 8.61 4.83
C SER A 63 2.22 7.14 4.42
N CYS A 64 1.78 6.23 5.30
CA CYS A 64 1.62 4.82 4.97
C CYS A 64 0.60 4.63 3.84
N ILE A 65 -0.58 5.24 3.93
CA ILE A 65 -1.62 5.13 2.90
C ILE A 65 -1.08 5.60 1.54
N LEU A 66 -0.38 6.73 1.51
CA LEU A 66 0.25 7.26 0.30
C LEU A 66 1.28 6.28 -0.29
N TYR A 67 2.14 5.69 0.55
CA TYR A 67 3.11 4.70 0.12
C TYR A 67 2.43 3.47 -0.51
N PHE A 68 1.41 2.92 0.15
CA PHE A 68 0.63 1.80 -0.37
C PHE A 68 -0.09 2.14 -1.68
N PHE A 69 -0.62 3.37 -1.78
CA PHE A 69 -1.28 3.85 -2.99
C PHE A 69 -0.31 3.97 -4.16
N MET A 70 0.86 4.58 -3.95
CA MET A 70 1.92 4.65 -4.96
C MET A 70 2.37 3.26 -5.42
N GLU A 71 2.53 2.31 -4.49
CA GLU A 71 2.92 0.96 -4.82
C GLU A 71 1.84 0.24 -5.65
N ARG A 72 0.56 0.45 -5.33
CA ARG A 72 -0.57 -0.03 -6.15
C ARG A 72 -0.51 0.50 -7.57
N VAL A 73 -0.29 1.81 -7.74
CA VAL A 73 -0.17 2.45 -9.05
C VAL A 73 1.02 1.89 -9.82
N ARG A 74 2.16 1.68 -9.17
CA ARG A 74 3.36 1.10 -9.80
C ARG A 74 3.11 -0.32 -10.29
N LEU A 75 2.51 -1.18 -9.46
CA LEU A 75 2.13 -2.55 -9.85
C LEU A 75 1.16 -2.57 -11.04
N THR A 76 0.17 -1.68 -11.06
CA THR A 76 -0.77 -1.58 -12.19
C THR A 76 -0.08 -1.15 -13.48
N ARG A 77 0.92 -0.25 -13.40
CA ARG A 77 1.74 0.13 -14.55
C ARG A 77 2.58 -1.03 -15.05
N GLU A 78 3.25 -1.75 -14.15
CA GLU A 78 4.04 -2.95 -14.49
C GLU A 78 3.16 -4.00 -15.19
N CYS A 79 1.98 -4.33 -14.66
CA CYS A 79 1.06 -5.27 -15.32
C CYS A 79 0.58 -4.80 -16.70
N ARG A 80 0.36 -3.50 -16.91
CA ARG A 80 -0.01 -2.95 -18.22
C ARG A 80 1.14 -3.01 -19.21
N GLN A 81 2.37 -2.78 -18.76
CA GLN A 81 3.57 -2.89 -19.58
C GLN A 81 3.76 -4.34 -20.05
N LEU A 82 3.77 -5.30 -19.11
CA LEU A 82 3.92 -6.72 -19.44
C LEU A 82 2.84 -7.24 -20.39
N ARG A 83 1.59 -6.77 -20.25
CA ARG A 83 0.50 -7.11 -21.19
C ARG A 83 0.78 -6.59 -22.60
N ARG A 84 1.24 -5.34 -22.73
CA ARG A 84 1.59 -4.76 -24.04
C ARG A 84 2.75 -5.49 -24.69
N ASP A 85 3.77 -5.81 -23.91
CA ASP A 85 4.95 -6.52 -24.41
C ASP A 85 4.56 -7.94 -24.87
N LYS A 86 3.69 -8.62 -24.13
CA LYS A 86 3.13 -9.92 -24.55
C LYS A 86 2.32 -9.81 -25.84
N ASP A 87 1.40 -8.85 -25.95
CA ASP A 87 0.57 -8.67 -27.15
C ASP A 87 1.42 -8.31 -28.38
N ALA A 88 2.49 -7.52 -28.19
CA ALA A 88 3.45 -7.20 -29.25
C ALA A 88 4.21 -8.46 -29.70
N LEU A 89 4.70 -9.26 -28.76
CA LEU A 89 5.41 -10.50 -29.04
C LEU A 89 4.52 -11.53 -29.73
N GLU A 90 3.24 -11.65 -29.34
CA GLU A 90 2.26 -12.51 -30.01
C GLU A 90 2.02 -12.07 -31.47
N ARG A 91 2.00 -10.76 -31.75
CA ARG A 91 1.89 -10.23 -33.13
C ARG A 91 3.14 -10.51 -33.94
N GLU A 92 4.32 -10.36 -33.35
CA GLU A 92 5.58 -10.69 -34.02
C GLU A 92 5.65 -12.18 -34.37
N VAL A 93 5.32 -13.07 -33.44
CA VAL A 93 5.24 -14.52 -33.69
C VAL A 93 4.20 -14.85 -34.77
N ALA A 94 3.03 -14.20 -34.74
CA ALA A 94 2.01 -14.38 -35.76
C ALA A 94 2.46 -13.89 -37.15
N SER A 95 3.22 -12.79 -37.21
CA SER A 95 3.74 -12.24 -38.46
C SER A 95 4.89 -13.03 -39.06
N LEU A 96 5.69 -13.69 -38.21
CA LEU A 96 6.81 -14.54 -38.61
C LEU A 96 6.38 -15.98 -38.93
N ARG A 97 5.10 -16.32 -38.69
CA ARG A 97 4.55 -17.64 -39.02
C ARG A 97 4.27 -17.68 -40.54
N PRO A 98 5.02 -18.46 -41.33
CA PRO A 98 4.69 -18.64 -42.74
C PRO A 98 3.32 -19.33 -42.85
N VAL A 99 2.52 -18.97 -43.86
CA VAL A 99 1.17 -19.50 -44.14
C VAL A 99 1.10 -21.02 -44.30
N THR A 100 2.24 -21.72 -44.28
CA THR A 100 2.33 -23.19 -44.25
C THR A 100 2.64 -23.70 -42.84
N SER A 101 1.63 -23.75 -42.00
CA SER A 101 1.54 -24.76 -40.94
C SER A 101 0.06 -25.12 -40.85
N PRO A 102 -0.34 -26.34 -41.24
CA PRO A 102 -1.74 -26.71 -41.22
C PRO A 102 -2.30 -26.41 -39.83
N SER A 103 -3.40 -25.68 -39.81
CA SER A 103 -4.21 -25.48 -38.62
C SER A 103 -4.27 -26.81 -37.89
N TYR A 104 -3.79 -26.84 -36.64
CA TYR A 104 -4.30 -27.81 -35.70
C TYR A 104 -5.77 -27.45 -35.54
N VAL A 105 -6.59 -28.06 -36.38
CA VAL A 105 -8.00 -28.28 -36.15
C VAL A 105 -8.04 -28.92 -34.77
N SER A 106 -8.43 -28.14 -33.77
CA SER A 106 -8.88 -28.68 -32.51
C SER A 106 -10.10 -29.53 -32.86
N GLU A 107 -9.87 -30.83 -33.02
CA GLU A 107 -10.89 -31.84 -33.20
C GLU A 107 -11.95 -31.65 -32.09
N ASP A 108 -13.16 -31.41 -32.59
CA ASP A 108 -14.43 -31.85 -32.05
C ASP A 108 -14.28 -32.79 -30.84
N TYR A 109 -14.73 -32.35 -29.66
CA TYR A 109 -14.89 -33.22 -28.49
C TYR A 109 -16.02 -34.21 -28.80
N PRO A 110 -15.75 -35.53 -28.97
CA PRO A 110 -16.82 -36.49 -29.14
C PRO A 110 -17.49 -36.74 -27.79
N GLY A 111 -18.79 -36.99 -27.84
CA GLY A 111 -19.70 -36.84 -26.72
C GLY A 111 -19.45 -37.73 -25.50
N HIS A 112 -20.05 -37.28 -24.40
CA HIS A 112 -20.60 -38.16 -23.38
C HIS A 112 -22.06 -37.75 -23.15
N SER A 113 -22.92 -38.12 -24.10
CA SER A 113 -24.35 -38.34 -23.85
C SER A 113 -24.47 -39.72 -23.24
N GLY A 114 -24.88 -39.80 -21.98
CA GLY A 114 -25.09 -41.04 -21.26
C GLY A 114 -25.96 -40.81 -20.03
N ASN A 115 -27.21 -40.39 -20.25
CA ASN A 115 -28.40 -41.07 -19.70
C ASN A 115 -29.66 -40.55 -20.39
#